data_AF-A0A5K1DTN5-F1
#
_entry.id   AF-A0A5K1DTN5-F1
#
_cell.length_a   1.000
_cell.length_b   1.000
_cell.length_c   1.000
_cell.angle_alpha   90.00
_cell.angle_beta   90.00
_cell.angle_gamma   90.00
#
_symmetry.space_group_name_H-M   'P 1'
#
loop_
_entity.id
_entity.type
_entity.pdbx_description
1 polymer ?
#
loop_
_entity_poly.entity_id
_entity_poly.type
_entity_poly.pdbx_seq_one_letter_code
_entity_poly.pdbx_strand_id
1 'polypeptide(L)'
;ENPILILSHGDLLNTDERIDGRIKICQFLGISETTGVYDISCVTEHGFLPEEADPVSAYALTEALYRVLLFSDRTHPPGRRWKDHIVEFLYWILCCISAFFAFLAYYFSKLGKQKMKRL
;
A
#
# COMPACT_ATOMS: atom_id res chain seq x y z
N GLU A 1 -2.00 -5.84 12.98
CA GLU A 1 -1.46 -7.01 12.25
C GLU A 1 -0.28 -7.55 13.03
N ASN A 2 -0.08 -8.87 13.01
CA ASN A 2 1.10 -9.47 13.63
C ASN A 2 2.33 -9.16 12.78
N PRO A 3 3.47 -8.81 13.39
CA PRO A 3 4.71 -8.54 12.65
C PRO A 3 5.15 -9.78 11.86
N ILE A 4 5.75 -9.55 10.70
CA ILE A 4 6.37 -10.59 9.89
C ILE A 4 7.81 -10.76 10.39
N LEU A 5 8.12 -11.94 10.94
CA LEU A 5 9.45 -12.31 11.39
C LEU A 5 10.07 -13.25 10.37
N ILE A 6 11.16 -12.81 9.75
CA ILE A 6 11.99 -13.64 8.88
C ILE A 6 13.25 -14.02 9.65
N LEU A 7 13.41 -15.31 9.92
CA LEU A 7 14.62 -15.88 10.48
C LEU A 7 15.41 -16.46 9.32
N SER A 8 16.60 -15.92 9.10
CA SER A 8 17.51 -16.41 8.08
C SER A 8 18.63 -17.21 8.73
N HIS A 9 18.83 -18.46 8.32
CA HIS A 9 19.85 -19.33 8.92
C HIS A 9 20.96 -19.66 7.91
N GLY A 10 22.19 -19.74 8.43
CA GLY A 10 23.33 -20.35 7.75
C GLY A 10 23.50 -21.83 8.13
N ASP A 11 24.65 -22.39 7.77
CA ASP A 11 25.05 -23.80 7.99
C ASP A 11 25.55 -24.10 9.42
N LEU A 12 25.75 -23.07 10.25
CA LEU A 12 26.40 -23.20 11.56
C LEU A 12 25.49 -23.67 12.70
N LEU A 13 24.16 -23.53 12.57
CA LEU A 13 23.21 -23.93 13.62
C LEU A 13 22.58 -25.28 13.28
N ASN A 14 22.58 -26.19 14.24
CA ASN A 14 21.83 -27.44 14.08
C ASN A 14 20.30 -27.20 14.19
N THR A 15 19.51 -28.20 13.79
CA THR A 15 18.05 -28.08 13.76
C THR A 15 17.44 -27.76 15.13
N ASP A 16 17.98 -28.33 16.21
CA ASP A 16 17.45 -28.14 17.56
C ASP A 16 17.73 -26.72 18.09
N GLU A 17 18.95 -26.21 17.86
CA GLU A 17 19.34 -24.84 18.19
C GLU A 17 18.51 -23.81 17.41
N ARG A 18 18.19 -24.10 16.14
CA ARG A 18 17.31 -23.26 15.32
C ARG A 18 15.89 -23.20 15.87
N ILE A 19 15.33 -24.35 16.25
CA ILE A 19 13.98 -24.43 16.82
C ILE A 19 13.92 -23.72 18.17
N ASP A 20 14.88 -23.98 19.06
CA ASP A 20 14.95 -23.34 20.38
C ASP A 20 15.13 -21.82 20.26
N GLY A 21 16.02 -21.37 19.36
CA GLY A 21 16.21 -19.96 19.05
C GLY A 21 14.92 -19.30 18.54
N ARG A 22 14.22 -19.95 17.61
CA ARG A 22 12.93 -19.46 17.10
C ARG A 22 11.90 -19.29 18.22
N ILE A 23 11.73 -20.29 19.09
CA ILE A 23 10.76 -20.25 20.20
C ILE A 23 11.09 -19.07 21.12
N LYS A 24 12.36 -18.92 21.53
CA LYS A 24 12.81 -17.82 22.39
C LYS A 24 12.57 -16.45 21.76
N ILE A 25 12.86 -16.29 20.48
CA ILE A 25 12.63 -15.03 19.75
C ILE A 25 11.13 -14.73 19.66
N CYS A 26 10.29 -15.72 19.33
CA CYS A 26 8.85 -15.56 19.26
C CYS A 26 8.25 -15.16 20.61
N GLN A 27 8.69 -15.81 21.70
CA GLN A 27 8.29 -15.50 23.06
C GLN A 27 8.71 -14.08 23.46
N PHE A 28 9.95 -13.68 23.13
CA PHE A 28 10.46 -12.35 23.43
C PHE A 28 9.70 -11.24 22.67
N LEU A 29 9.37 -11.47 21.40
CA LEU A 29 8.67 -10.50 20.56
C LEU A 29 7.13 -10.55 20.73
N GLY A 30 6.61 -11.53 21.47
CA GLY A 30 5.16 -11.74 21.64
C GLY A 30 4.44 -12.16 20.34
N ILE A 31 5.14 -12.88 19.46
CA ILE A 31 4.62 -13.33 18.15
C ILE A 31 4.22 -14.80 18.25
N SER A 32 3.12 -15.18 17.60
CA SER A 32 2.71 -16.58 17.49
C SER A 32 3.73 -17.39 16.67
N GLU A 33 4.21 -18.50 17.22
CA GLU A 33 5.15 -19.42 16.57
C GLU A 33 4.59 -20.08 15.28
N THR A 34 3.28 -20.06 15.11
CA THR A 34 2.56 -20.72 14.00
C THR A 34 2.19 -19.79 12.86
N THR A 35 2.27 -18.47 13.06
CA THR A 35 1.80 -17.50 12.07
C THR A 35 2.72 -16.29 11.97
N GLY A 36 3.19 -16.00 10.76
CA GLY A 36 4.01 -14.81 10.50
C GLY A 36 5.48 -14.97 10.88
N VAL A 37 5.93 -16.19 11.19
CA VAL A 37 7.33 -16.52 11.45
C VAL A 37 7.80 -17.48 10.36
N TYR A 38 8.80 -17.07 9.60
CA TYR A 38 9.32 -17.82 8.46
C TYR A 38 10.80 -18.10 8.67
N ASP A 39 11.19 -19.36 8.59
CA ASP A 39 12.59 -19.78 8.62
C ASP A 39 13.06 -20.03 7.19
N ILE A 40 14.03 -19.25 6.72
CA ILE A 40 14.47 -19.21 5.33
C ILE A 40 15.98 -19.41 5.30
N SER A 41 16.46 -20.39 4.53
CA SER A 41 17.89 -20.64 4.36
C SER A 41 18.57 -19.47 3.64
N CYS A 42 19.68 -18.97 4.19
CA CYS A 42 20.53 -18.00 3.51
C CYS A 42 21.16 -18.61 2.27
N VAL A 43 21.33 -17.78 1.25
CA VAL A 43 22.11 -18.14 0.07
C VAL A 43 23.58 -18.27 0.49
N THR A 44 24.24 -19.34 0.08
CA THR A 44 25.68 -19.52 0.25
C THR A 44 26.47 -18.40 -0.44
N GLU A 45 27.74 -18.25 -0.10
CA GLU A 45 28.65 -17.26 -0.73
C GLU A 45 28.70 -17.35 -2.26
N HIS A 46 28.27 -18.48 -2.84
CA HIS A 46 28.28 -18.77 -4.26
C HIS A 46 26.93 -18.52 -4.94
N GLY A 47 25.92 -18.02 -4.23
CA GLY A 47 24.60 -17.78 -4.80
C GLY A 47 23.67 -18.99 -4.80
N PHE A 48 24.06 -20.11 -4.18
CA PHE A 48 23.25 -21.35 -4.12
C PHE A 48 22.57 -21.50 -2.77
N LEU A 49 21.36 -22.06 -2.74
CA LEU A 49 20.71 -22.45 -1.49
C LEU A 49 21.40 -23.72 -0.92
N PRO A 50 21.69 -23.75 0.39
CA PRO A 50 22.45 -24.84 1.01
C PRO A 50 21.72 -26.19 1.08
N GLU A 51 20.42 -26.24 0.78
CA GLU A 51 19.65 -27.46 0.50
C GLU A 51 18.69 -27.15 -0.65
N GLU A 52 18.44 -28.12 -1.55
CA GLU A 52 17.47 -27.96 -2.64
C GLU A 52 16.16 -27.43 -2.04
N ALA A 53 15.61 -26.38 -2.64
CA ALA A 53 14.39 -25.71 -2.18
C ALA A 53 13.24 -26.72 -2.07
N ASP A 54 13.13 -27.32 -0.89
CA ASP A 54 12.06 -28.24 -0.59
C ASP A 54 10.75 -27.45 -0.63
N PRO A 55 9.63 -28.09 -0.99
CA PRO A 55 8.37 -27.39 -1.18
C PRO A 55 7.91 -26.62 0.07
N VAL A 56 8.38 -26.98 1.27
CA VAL A 56 8.06 -26.27 2.50
C VAL A 56 8.81 -24.93 2.57
N SER A 57 10.11 -24.91 2.28
CA SER A 57 10.89 -23.67 2.23
C SER A 57 10.42 -22.72 1.13
N ALA A 58 10.07 -23.26 -0.05
CA ALA A 58 9.53 -22.47 -1.15
C ALA A 58 8.16 -21.84 -0.81
N TYR A 59 7.29 -22.62 -0.15
CA TYR A 59 6.02 -22.12 0.37
C TYR A 59 6.23 -21.01 1.41
N ALA A 60 7.13 -21.22 2.38
CA ALA A 60 7.43 -20.24 3.43
C ALA A 60 7.93 -18.90 2.85
N LEU A 61 8.85 -18.95 1.87
CA LEU A 61 9.34 -17.76 1.17
C LEU A 61 8.22 -17.05 0.40
N THR A 62 7.39 -17.80 -0.32
CA THR A 62 6.29 -17.25 -1.12
C THR A 62 5.22 -16.59 -0.23
N GLU A 63 4.86 -17.23 0.88
CA GLU A 63 3.90 -16.67 1.83
C GLU A 63 4.46 -15.41 2.50
N ALA A 64 5.74 -15.41 2.89
CA ALA A 64 6.41 -14.24 3.45
C ALA A 64 6.37 -13.06 2.47
N LEU A 65 6.74 -13.29 1.21
CA LEU A 65 6.68 -12.28 0.14
C LEU A 65 5.26 -11.76 -0.08
N TYR A 66 4.27 -12.66 -0.15
CA TYR A 66 2.87 -12.29 -0.30
C TYR A 66 2.41 -11.36 0.83
N ARG A 67 2.72 -11.69 2.09
CA ARG A 67 2.34 -10.86 3.24
C ARG A 67 3.06 -9.52 3.27
N VAL A 68 4.35 -9.48 2.91
CA VAL A 68 5.12 -8.22 2.82
C VAL A 68 4.53 -7.31 1.74
N LEU A 69 4.19 -7.85 0.57
CA LEU A 69 3.56 -7.08 -0.51
C LEU A 69 2.18 -6.56 -0.11
N LEU A 70 1.37 -7.39 0.55
CA LEU A 70 0.06 -6.98 1.05
C LEU A 70 0.17 -5.85 2.08
N PHE A 71 1.16 -5.93 2.97
CA PHE A 71 1.45 -4.86 3.93
C PHE A 71 1.94 -3.58 3.24
N SER A 72 2.85 -3.72 2.27
CA SER A 72 3.34 -2.59 1.47
C SER A 72 2.21 -1.88 0.73
N ASP A 73 1.30 -2.63 0.11
CA ASP A 73 0.14 -2.06 -0.59
C ASP A 73 -0.81 -1.32 0.38
N ARG A 74 -1.10 -1.91 1.55
CA ARG A 74 -1.96 -1.29 2.58
C ARG A 74 -1.35 -0.03 3.20
N THR A 75 -0.03 0.01 3.35
CA THR A 75 0.69 1.15 3.94
C THR A 75 0.95 2.27 2.94
N HIS A 76 0.70 2.05 1.65
CA HIS A 76 0.60 3.09 0.65
C HIS A 76 -0.86 3.57 0.56
N PRO A 77 -1.29 4.60 1.32
CA PRO A 77 -2.57 5.25 1.02
C PRO A 77 -2.50 5.71 -0.45
N PRO A 78 -3.60 5.59 -1.23
CA PRO A 78 -3.64 6.12 -2.58
C PRO A 78 -3.25 7.59 -2.46
N GLY A 79 -2.06 7.92 -2.94
CA GLY A 79 -1.47 9.22 -2.69
C GLY A 79 -2.40 10.26 -3.27
N ARG A 80 -3.20 10.91 -2.41
CA ARG A 80 -4.03 12.05 -2.80
C ARG A 80 -3.03 13.12 -3.19
N ARG A 81 -2.74 13.14 -4.48
CA ARG A 81 -1.66 13.96 -5.02
C ARG A 81 -2.16 15.38 -4.89
N TRP A 82 -1.25 16.31 -4.61
CA TRP A 82 -1.55 17.75 -4.69
C TRP A 82 -2.25 18.13 -6.00
N LYS A 83 -2.00 17.35 -7.06
CA LYS A 83 -2.71 17.41 -8.35
C LYS A 83 -4.24 17.29 -8.22
N ASP A 84 -4.76 16.43 -7.33
CA ASP A 84 -6.20 16.22 -7.15
C ASP A 84 -6.85 17.47 -6.55
N HIS A 85 -6.19 18.10 -5.56
CA HIS A 85 -6.64 19.37 -4.99
C HIS A 85 -6.58 20.52 -6.01
N ILE A 86 -5.56 20.56 -6.87
CA ILE A 86 -5.45 21.55 -7.95
C ILE A 86 -6.60 21.37 -8.95
N VAL A 87 -6.91 20.13 -9.33
CA VAL A 87 -8.01 19.82 -10.25
C VAL A 87 -9.36 20.20 -9.65
N GLU A 88 -9.59 19.89 -8.38
CA GLU A 88 -10.82 20.28 -7.66
C GLU A 88 -10.98 21.81 -7.59
N PHE A 89 -9.89 22.54 -7.31
CA PHE A 89 -9.89 24.00 -7.32
C PHE A 89 -10.18 24.59 -8.72
N LEU A 90 -9.61 24.00 -9.78
CA LEU A 90 -9.88 24.41 -11.15
C LEU A 90 -11.34 24.19 -11.54
N TYR A 91 -11.94 23.06 -11.16
CA TYR A 91 -13.37 22.80 -11.37
C TYR A 91 -14.24 23.81 -10.64
N TRP A 92 -13.87 24.17 -9.40
CA TRP A 92 -14.59 25.19 -8.64
C TRP A 92 -14.56 26.56 -9.33
N ILE A 93 -13.40 26.98 -9.85
CA ILE A 93 -13.27 28.22 -10.62
C ILE A 93 -14.13 28.19 -11.90
N LEU A 94 -14.06 27.10 -12.67
CA LEU A 94 -14.85 26.93 -13.89
C LEU A 94 -16.37 27.03 -13.60
N CYS A 95 -16.82 26.40 -12.51
CA CYS A 95 -18.21 26.50 -12.04
C CYS A 95 -18.58 27.97 -11.72
N CYS A 96 -17.76 28.69 -10.96
CA CYS A 96 -17.99 30.10 -10.65
C CYS A 96 -18.09 30.98 -11.91
N ILE A 97 -17.19 30.78 -12.87
CA ILE A 97 -17.22 31.50 -14.16
C ILE A 97 -18.50 31.18 -14.93
N SER A 98 -18.90 29.92 -15.00
CA SER A 98 -20.13 29.51 -15.70
C SER A 98 -21.39 30.13 -15.07
N ALA A 99 -21.47 30.17 -13.74
CA ALA A 99 -22.59 30.77 -13.01
C ALA A 99 -22.65 32.29 -13.24
N PHE A 100 -21.50 32.96 -13.30
CA PHE A 100 -21.41 34.38 -13.60
C PHE A 100 -21.92 34.70 -15.02
N PHE A 101 -21.51 33.93 -16.03
CA PHE A 101 -22.02 34.10 -17.39
C PHE A 101 -23.51 33.80 -17.50
N ALA A 102 -24.02 32.77 -16.81
CA ALA A 102 -25.45 32.48 -16.76
C ALA A 102 -26.25 33.64 -16.14
N PHE A 103 -25.74 34.24 -15.07
CA PHE A 103 -26.33 35.43 -14.45
C PHE A 103 -26.37 36.63 -15.41
N LEU A 104 -25.25 36.94 -16.07
CA LEU A 104 -25.19 38.01 -17.07
C LEU A 104 -26.17 37.77 -18.22
N ALA A 105 -26.23 36.56 -18.75
CA ALA A 105 -27.15 36.19 -19.83
C ALA A 105 -28.61 36.38 -19.40
N TYR A 106 -28.96 35.95 -18.19
CA TYR A 106 -30.30 36.16 -17.62
C TYR A 106 -30.63 37.66 -17.47
N TYR A 107 -29.69 38.44 -16.93
CA TYR A 107 -29.86 39.87 -16.72
C TYR A 107 -30.08 40.64 -18.04
N PHE A 108 -29.22 40.40 -19.04
CA PHE A 108 -29.35 41.04 -20.36
C PHE A 108 -30.58 40.57 -21.12
N SER A 109 -30.97 39.29 -21.02
CA SER A 109 -32.22 38.79 -21.61
C SER A 109 -33.44 39.51 -21.02
N LYS A 110 -33.45 39.74 -19.70
CA LYS A 110 -34.53 40.46 -19.02
C LYS A 110 -34.61 41.93 -19.44
N LEU A 111 -33.47 42.63 -19.52
CA LEU A 111 -33.40 44.01 -20.01
C LEU A 111 -33.88 44.14 -21.46
N GLY A 112 -33.46 43.23 -22.34
CA GLY A 112 -33.88 43.21 -23.74
C GLY A 112 -35.40 43.03 -23.88
N LYS A 113 -35.98 42.07 -23.14
CA LYS A 113 -37.44 41.85 -23.10
C LYS A 113 -38.20 43.07 -22.58
N GLN A 114 -37.65 43.80 -21.60
CA GLN A 114 -38.27 45.02 -21.08
C GLN A 114 -38.22 46.19 -22.08
N LYS A 115 -37.12 46.35 -22.83
CA LYS A 115 -37.00 47.37 -23.88
C LYS A 115 -37.99 47.11 -25.02
N MET A 116 -38.15 45.85 -25.44
CA MET A 116 -39.07 45.47 -26.52
C MET A 116 -40.55 45.61 -26.14
N LYS A 117 -40.90 45.56 -24.85
CA LYS A 117 -42.27 45.82 -24.35
C LYS A 117 -42.63 47.31 -24.23
N ARG A 118 -41.64 48.21 -24.33
CA ARG A 118 -41.83 49.67 -24.24
C ARG A 118 -41.79 50.38 -25.59
N LEU A 119 -41.44 49.66 -26.67
CA LEU A 119 -41.54 50.08 -28.07
C LEU A 119 -42.88 49.60 -28.63
#